data_AF-A0A919Z6C6-F1
#
_entry.id   AF-A0A919Z6C6-F1
#
_cell.length_a   1.000
_cell.length_b   1.000
_cell.length_c   1.000
_cell.angle_alpha   90.00
_cell.angle_beta   90.00
_cell.angle_gamma   90.00
#
_symmetry.space_group_name_H-M   'P 1'
#
loop_
_entity.id
_entity.type
_entity.pdbx_description
1 polymer ?
#
loop_
_entity_poly.entity_id
_entity_poly.type
_entity_poly.pdbx_seq_one_letter_code
_entity_poly.pdbx_strand_id
1 'polypeptide(L)'
;MSNLSVNRSEPEAGDRAGGAPQFSPLVVRARLVFKAAVRIFAIGIFIQVFLAGLALFWNSAQWASHTGFARLLVLVSILILVLSFIARLPRSVRMRSAGLLGIIVLLAVSVKFPSGMGYVSALHPVFALLLFMGTVSLARKTDALDKGN
;
A
#
# COMPACT_ATOMS: atom_id res chain seq x y z
N MET A 1 -14.61 -3.60 -77.66
CA MET A 1 -14.87 -4.82 -76.87
C MET A 1 -13.78 -4.88 -75.81
N SER A 2 -13.97 -4.99 -74.50
CA SER A 2 -15.11 -5.15 -73.60
C SER A 2 -14.58 -4.84 -72.20
N ASN A 3 -15.38 -4.14 -71.40
CA ASN A 3 -15.16 -3.91 -69.97
C ASN A 3 -14.92 -5.23 -69.23
N LEU A 4 -14.10 -5.21 -68.18
CA LEU A 4 -14.29 -6.08 -67.00
C LEU A 4 -13.62 -5.42 -65.78
N SER A 5 -14.45 -4.75 -64.99
CA SER A 5 -14.19 -4.33 -63.62
C SER A 5 -13.94 -5.56 -62.74
N VAL A 6 -12.78 -5.65 -62.11
CA VAL A 6 -12.57 -6.54 -60.97
C VAL A 6 -12.56 -5.68 -59.72
N ASN A 7 -13.75 -5.46 -59.20
CA ASN A 7 -13.97 -5.05 -57.82
C ASN A 7 -13.58 -6.25 -56.94
N ARG A 8 -12.47 -6.15 -56.22
CA ARG A 8 -12.10 -7.10 -55.18
C ARG A 8 -12.16 -6.37 -53.84
N SER A 9 -13.32 -6.42 -53.23
CA SER A 9 -13.51 -6.19 -51.80
C SER A 9 -12.70 -7.22 -51.02
N GLU A 10 -11.56 -6.81 -50.48
CA GLU A 10 -10.94 -7.58 -49.41
C GLU A 10 -11.76 -7.39 -48.13
N PRO A 11 -12.20 -8.46 -47.46
CA PRO A 11 -12.78 -8.33 -46.14
C PRO A 11 -11.67 -7.91 -45.18
N GLU A 12 -11.93 -6.86 -44.40
CA GLU A 12 -11.11 -6.47 -43.26
C GLU A 12 -10.71 -7.72 -42.48
N ALA A 13 -9.43 -8.05 -42.54
CA ALA A 13 -8.85 -9.12 -41.76
C ALA A 13 -8.89 -8.69 -40.29
N GLY A 14 -10.01 -9.05 -39.66
CA GLY A 14 -10.20 -9.33 -38.25
C GLY A 14 -9.33 -8.49 -37.35
N ASP A 15 -9.89 -7.38 -36.91
CA ASP A 15 -9.86 -6.91 -35.53
C ASP A 15 -9.16 -7.91 -34.61
N ARG A 16 -7.83 -7.79 -34.52
CA ARG A 16 -7.07 -8.33 -33.40
C ARG A 16 -7.41 -7.42 -32.23
N ALA A 17 -8.64 -7.54 -31.76
CA ALA A 17 -9.03 -7.20 -30.41
C ALA A 17 -8.15 -8.10 -29.52
N GLY A 18 -6.93 -7.63 -29.28
CA GLY A 18 -6.12 -8.03 -28.16
C GLY A 18 -6.95 -7.72 -26.94
N GLY A 19 -7.75 -8.69 -26.52
CA GLY A 19 -8.60 -8.59 -25.35
C GLY A 19 -7.70 -8.36 -24.16
N ALA A 20 -7.51 -7.09 -23.81
CA ALA A 20 -6.91 -6.71 -22.54
C ALA A 20 -7.67 -7.51 -21.47
N PRO A 21 -6.97 -8.19 -20.54
CA PRO A 21 -7.64 -9.01 -19.55
C PRO A 21 -8.67 -8.17 -18.80
N GLN A 22 -9.96 -8.40 -19.08
CA GLN A 22 -11.03 -7.67 -18.41
C GLN A 22 -11.09 -8.20 -16.98
N PHE A 23 -10.52 -7.44 -16.04
CA PHE A 23 -10.48 -7.85 -14.64
C PHE A 23 -11.89 -7.96 -14.08
N SER A 24 -12.14 -8.94 -13.21
CA SER A 24 -13.44 -9.09 -12.56
C SER A 24 -13.78 -7.86 -11.70
N PRO A 25 -15.07 -7.52 -11.49
CA PRO A 25 -15.48 -6.38 -10.66
C PRO A 25 -14.88 -6.40 -9.25
N LEU A 26 -14.65 -7.60 -8.71
CA LEU A 26 -13.99 -7.80 -7.40
C LEU A 26 -12.56 -7.29 -7.41
N VAL A 27 -11.77 -7.57 -8.46
CA VAL A 27 -10.38 -7.12 -8.56
C VAL A 27 -10.32 -5.60 -8.63
N VAL A 28 -11.21 -4.96 -9.39
CA VAL A 28 -11.28 -3.50 -9.50
C VAL A 28 -11.64 -2.87 -8.15
N ARG A 29 -12.67 -3.38 -7.47
CA ARG A 29 -13.05 -2.92 -6.12
C ARG A 29 -11.90 -3.12 -5.13
N ALA A 30 -11.22 -4.27 -5.16
CA ALA A 30 -10.09 -4.54 -4.28
C ALA A 30 -8.93 -3.56 -4.51
N ARG A 31 -8.67 -3.13 -5.75
CA ARG A 31 -7.68 -2.07 -6.05
C ARG A 31 -8.06 -0.73 -5.44
N LEU A 32 -9.33 -0.34 -5.53
CA LEU A 32 -9.83 0.90 -4.91
C LEU A 32 -9.70 0.85 -3.38
N VAL A 33 -10.14 -0.25 -2.76
CA VAL A 33 -10.03 -0.44 -1.30
C VAL A 33 -8.56 -0.48 -0.87
N PHE A 34 -7.68 -1.13 -1.63
CA PHE A 34 -6.23 -1.13 -1.37
C PHE A 34 -5.68 0.31 -1.32
N LYS A 35 -6.00 1.13 -2.32
CA LYS A 35 -5.53 2.52 -2.38
C LYS A 35 -6.04 3.36 -1.22
N ALA A 36 -7.32 3.23 -0.88
CA ALA A 36 -7.91 3.90 0.27
C ALA A 36 -7.21 3.46 1.57
N ALA A 37 -7.01 2.15 1.76
CA ALA A 37 -6.35 1.59 2.94
C ALA A 37 -4.91 2.11 3.10
N VAL A 38 -4.12 2.18 2.03
CA VAL A 38 -2.74 2.73 2.08
C VAL A 38 -2.73 4.20 2.48
N ARG A 39 -3.67 5.02 2.00
CA ARG A 39 -3.78 6.45 2.38
C ARG A 39 -4.23 6.61 3.83
N ILE A 40 -5.24 5.86 4.25
CA ILE A 40 -5.70 5.82 5.64
C ILE A 40 -4.57 5.41 6.57
N PHE A 41 -3.77 4.41 6.17
CA PHE A 41 -2.60 3.98 6.93
C PHE A 41 -1.55 5.09 7.07
N ALA A 42 -1.26 5.85 6.01
CA ALA A 42 -0.35 7.00 6.08
C ALA A 42 -0.83 8.08 7.05
N ILE A 43 -2.12 8.43 7.01
CA ILE A 43 -2.75 9.37 7.96
C ILE A 43 -2.68 8.81 9.38
N GLY A 44 -2.94 7.51 9.55
CA GLY A 44 -2.82 6.82 10.82
C GLY A 44 -1.42 6.90 11.42
N ILE A 45 -0.37 6.80 10.60
CA ILE A 45 1.01 6.97 11.09
C ILE A 45 1.26 8.39 11.61
N PHE A 46 0.74 9.43 10.93
CA PHE A 46 0.79 10.80 11.46
C PHE A 46 0.11 10.93 12.82
N ILE A 47 -1.08 10.34 12.97
CA ILE A 47 -1.80 10.30 14.24
C ILE A 47 -0.96 9.59 15.31
N GLN A 48 -0.30 8.47 14.99
CA GLN A 48 0.59 7.78 15.95
C GLN A 48 1.73 8.66 16.46
N VAL A 49 2.37 9.42 15.56
CA VAL A 49 3.45 10.34 15.92
C VAL A 49 2.92 11.46 16.82
N PHE A 50 1.74 12.00 16.50
CA PHE A 50 1.07 12.98 17.36
C PHE A 50 0.74 12.41 18.75
N LEU A 51 0.17 11.20 18.84
CA LEU A 51 -0.14 10.53 20.10
C LEU A 51 1.12 10.27 20.95
N ALA A 52 2.24 9.90 20.32
CA ALA A 52 3.52 9.78 21.02
C ALA A 52 4.01 11.14 21.54
N GLY A 53 3.87 12.20 20.74
CA GLY A 53 4.15 13.57 21.16
C GLY A 53 3.30 14.02 22.35
N LEU A 54 2.00 13.73 22.33
CA LEU A 54 1.10 13.99 23.46
C LEU A 54 1.57 13.28 24.74
N ALA A 55 1.99 12.02 24.62
CA ALA A 55 2.49 11.23 25.74
C ALA A 55 3.82 11.74 26.30
N LEU A 56 4.68 12.30 25.44
CA LEU A 56 5.97 12.87 25.83
C LEU A 56 5.85 14.28 26.42
N PHE A 57 5.05 15.14 25.81
CA PHE A 57 5.09 16.59 26.08
C PHE A 57 3.90 17.11 26.90
N TRP A 58 2.79 16.39 26.97
CA TRP A 58 1.59 16.87 27.68
C TRP A 58 1.17 15.95 28.83
N ASN A 59 0.89 14.67 28.56
CA ASN A 59 0.42 13.74 29.59
C ASN A 59 0.82 12.30 29.27
N SER A 60 1.64 11.68 30.13
CA SER A 60 2.13 10.31 29.97
C SER A 60 1.03 9.25 29.92
N ALA A 61 -0.16 9.51 30.45
CA ALA A 61 -1.31 8.60 30.30
C ALA A 61 -1.69 8.36 28.83
N GLN A 62 -1.31 9.26 27.91
CA GLN A 62 -1.57 9.13 26.48
C GLN A 62 -0.76 8.01 25.79
N TRP A 63 0.21 7.37 26.48
CA TRP A 63 0.81 6.13 26.00
C TRP A 63 -0.24 5.02 25.81
N ALA A 64 -1.33 5.02 26.58
CA ALA A 64 -2.45 4.09 26.39
C ALA A 64 -3.14 4.32 25.03
N SER A 65 -3.37 5.57 24.65
CA SER A 65 -3.94 5.95 23.35
C SER A 65 -3.00 5.56 22.21
N HIS A 66 -1.71 5.87 22.32
CA HIS A 66 -0.68 5.54 21.33
C HIS A 66 -0.56 4.03 21.11
N THR A 67 -0.49 3.23 22.18
CA THR A 67 -0.35 1.78 22.09
C THR A 67 -1.65 1.09 21.67
N GLY A 68 -2.81 1.63 22.08
CA GLY A 68 -4.12 1.17 21.65
C GLY A 68 -4.33 1.38 20.14
N PHE A 69 -4.06 2.58 19.64
CA PHE A 69 -4.23 2.92 18.23
C PHE A 69 -3.23 2.17 17.33
N ALA A 70 -2.01 1.88 17.82
CA ALA A 70 -1.04 1.05 17.12
C ALA A 70 -1.62 -0.32 16.69
N ARG A 71 -2.47 -0.95 17.52
CA ARG A 71 -3.08 -2.25 17.21
C ARG A 71 -4.00 -2.18 15.99
N LEU A 72 -4.74 -1.08 15.84
CA LEU A 72 -5.56 -0.85 14.65
C LEU A 72 -4.69 -0.74 13.40
N LEU A 73 -3.57 -0.03 13.48
CA LEU A 73 -2.65 0.10 12.35
C LEU A 73 -2.01 -1.23 11.93
N VAL A 74 -1.71 -2.13 12.88
CA VAL A 74 -1.28 -3.50 12.55
C VAL A 74 -2.34 -4.19 11.68
N LEU A 75 -3.61 -4.13 12.06
CA LEU A 75 -4.71 -4.72 11.29
C LEU A 75 -4.84 -4.11 9.89
N VAL A 76 -4.73 -2.78 9.78
CA VAL A 76 -4.77 -2.08 8.48
C VAL A 76 -3.59 -2.50 7.59
N SER A 77 -2.40 -2.69 8.15
CA SER A 77 -1.22 -3.16 7.40
C SER A 77 -1.40 -4.59 6.87
N ILE A 78 -1.96 -5.49 7.69
CA ILE A 78 -2.32 -6.85 7.27
C ILE A 78 -3.36 -6.78 6.14
N LEU A 79 -4.39 -5.94 6.29
CA LEU A 79 -5.41 -5.73 5.26
C LEU A 79 -4.80 -5.26 3.95
N ILE A 80 -3.86 -4.30 3.98
CA ILE A 80 -3.13 -3.83 2.79
C ILE A 80 -2.39 -5.00 2.12
N LEU A 81 -1.68 -5.83 2.90
CA LEU A 81 -0.97 -6.98 2.37
C LEU A 81 -1.94 -7.98 1.72
N VAL A 82 -3.02 -8.36 2.39
CA VAL A 82 -4.02 -9.29 1.85
C VAL A 82 -4.66 -8.74 0.58
N LEU A 83 -5.09 -7.48 0.60
CA LEU A 83 -5.68 -6.81 -0.57
C LEU A 83 -4.71 -6.78 -1.75
N SER A 84 -3.40 -6.69 -1.53
CA SER A 84 -2.41 -6.72 -2.62
C SER A 84 -2.45 -8.01 -3.45
N PHE A 85 -2.83 -9.14 -2.83
CA PHE A 85 -3.03 -10.42 -3.52
C PHE A 85 -4.40 -10.47 -4.20
N ILE A 86 -5.47 -10.09 -3.50
CA ILE A 86 -6.84 -10.11 -4.03
C ILE A 86 -6.96 -9.19 -5.26
N ALA A 87 -6.36 -8.00 -5.19
CA ALA A 87 -6.31 -7.02 -6.27
C ALA A 87 -5.36 -7.39 -7.42
N ARG A 88 -4.70 -8.56 -7.33
CA ARG A 88 -3.73 -9.09 -8.31
C ARG A 88 -2.65 -8.07 -8.66
N LEU A 89 -2.10 -7.39 -7.65
CA LEU A 89 -1.10 -6.35 -7.87
C LEU A 89 0.27 -6.95 -8.23
N PRO A 90 1.13 -6.18 -8.95
CA PRO A 90 2.47 -6.63 -9.32
C PRO A 90 3.27 -7.10 -8.11
N ARG A 91 4.18 -8.07 -8.30
CA ARG A 91 5.04 -8.61 -7.22
C ARG A 91 5.75 -7.50 -6.44
N SER A 92 6.19 -6.45 -7.13
CA SER A 92 6.86 -5.31 -6.49
C SER A 92 5.99 -4.52 -5.51
N VAL A 93 4.67 -4.49 -5.70
CA VAL A 93 3.70 -3.86 -4.77
C VAL A 93 3.49 -4.78 -3.57
N ARG A 94 3.29 -6.09 -3.81
CA ARG A 94 3.12 -7.10 -2.74
C ARG A 94 4.32 -7.13 -1.80
N MET A 95 5.54 -7.13 -2.34
CA MET A 95 6.77 -7.10 -1.52
C MET A 95 6.90 -5.81 -0.71
N ARG A 96 6.45 -4.67 -1.24
CA ARG A 96 6.43 -3.40 -0.48
C ARG A 96 5.41 -3.44 0.64
N SER A 97 4.21 -3.96 0.39
CA SER A 97 3.20 -4.18 1.43
C SER A 97 3.71 -5.09 2.55
N ALA A 98 4.40 -6.19 2.20
CA ALA A 98 5.04 -7.07 3.17
C ALA A 98 6.16 -6.36 3.94
N GLY A 99 6.95 -5.52 3.27
CA GLY A 99 7.97 -4.68 3.90
C GLY A 99 7.41 -3.70 4.93
N LEU A 100 6.25 -3.08 4.67
CA LEU A 100 5.58 -2.22 5.65
C LEU A 100 5.22 -3.00 6.91
N LEU A 101 4.66 -4.21 6.77
CA LEU A 101 4.36 -5.08 7.90
C LEU A 101 5.63 -5.48 8.66
N GLY A 102 6.71 -5.77 7.94
CA GLY A 102 8.03 -6.02 8.52
C GLY A 102 8.54 -4.86 9.38
N ILE A 103 8.39 -3.62 8.91
CA ILE A 103 8.77 -2.43 9.70
C ILE A 103 7.92 -2.28 10.96
N ILE A 104 6.62 -2.63 10.91
CA ILE A 104 5.77 -2.65 12.11
C ILE A 104 6.28 -3.66 13.14
N VAL A 105 6.74 -4.83 12.70
CA VAL A 105 7.38 -5.81 13.59
C VAL A 105 8.64 -5.21 14.22
N LEU A 106 9.48 -4.52 13.44
CA LEU A 106 10.67 -3.84 13.97
C LEU A 106 10.31 -2.75 15.00
N LEU A 107 9.24 -1.98 14.77
CA LEU A 107 8.71 -1.01 15.75
C LEU A 107 8.26 -1.67 17.05
N ALA A 108 7.61 -2.83 16.96
CA ALA A 108 7.14 -3.58 18.13
C ALA A 108 8.30 -4.23 18.91
N VAL A 109 9.38 -4.60 18.22
CA VAL A 109 10.59 -5.16 18.85
C VAL A 109 11.45 -4.05 19.45
N SER A 110 11.58 -2.89 18.80
CA SER A 110 12.47 -1.82 19.26
C SER A 110 12.14 -1.31 20.67
N VAL A 111 10.86 -1.36 21.09
CA VAL A 111 10.45 -0.92 22.44
C VAL A 111 10.68 -1.97 23.53
N LYS A 112 11.06 -3.21 23.17
CA LYS A 112 11.20 -4.33 24.11
C LYS A 112 12.64 -4.54 24.60
N PHE A 113 13.61 -3.79 24.07
CA PHE A 113 15.00 -3.97 24.47
C PHE A 113 15.25 -3.50 25.92
N PRO A 114 16.07 -4.23 26.69
CA PRO A 114 16.54 -3.82 28.02
C PRO A 114 17.20 -2.44 28.04
N SER A 115 17.21 -1.80 29.21
CA SER A 115 17.80 -0.46 29.42
C SER A 115 19.27 -0.35 29.00
N GLY A 116 20.06 -1.42 29.14
CA GLY A 116 21.46 -1.47 28.68
C GLY A 116 21.64 -1.37 27.15
N MET A 117 20.55 -1.50 26.37
CA MET A 117 20.53 -1.35 24.91
C MET A 117 19.58 -0.22 24.46
N GLY A 118 19.38 0.82 25.28
CA GLY A 118 18.46 1.91 24.98
C GLY A 118 18.73 2.65 23.66
N TYR A 119 19.98 2.64 23.17
CA TYR A 119 20.34 3.18 21.85
C TYR A 119 19.69 2.42 20.69
N VAL A 120 19.41 1.11 20.86
CA VAL A 120 18.66 0.32 19.88
C VAL A 120 17.18 0.71 19.92
N SER A 121 16.62 0.93 21.11
CA SER A 121 15.25 1.41 21.26
C SER A 121 15.03 2.78 20.63
N ALA A 122 16.07 3.63 20.60
CA ALA A 122 16.06 4.92 19.91
C ALA A 122 15.87 4.82 18.38
N LEU A 123 15.97 3.62 17.79
CA LEU A 123 15.60 3.40 16.39
C LEU A 123 14.09 3.42 16.14
N HIS A 124 13.26 3.34 17.18
CA HIS A 124 11.80 3.37 17.04
C HIS A 124 11.29 4.55 16.17
N PRO A 125 11.62 5.82 16.45
CA PRO A 125 11.24 6.94 15.56
C PRO A 125 11.81 6.82 14.14
N VAL A 126 13.01 6.23 13.97
CA VAL A 126 13.60 6.00 12.63
C VAL A 126 12.73 5.02 11.83
N PHE A 127 12.32 3.91 12.45
CA PHE A 127 11.41 2.95 11.82
C PHE A 127 10.03 3.56 11.52
N ALA A 128 9.52 4.46 12.36
CA ALA A 128 8.27 5.17 12.10
C ALA A 128 8.37 6.06 10.85
N LEU A 129 9.49 6.77 10.66
CA LEU A 129 9.75 7.56 9.45
C LEU A 129 9.88 6.68 8.21
N LEU A 130 10.60 5.55 8.30
CA LEU A 130 10.72 4.59 7.20
C LEU A 130 9.37 3.99 6.82
N LEU A 131 8.53 3.65 7.81
CA LEU A 131 7.17 3.16 7.58
C LEU A 131 6.33 4.21 6.86
N PHE A 132 6.39 5.47 7.32
CA PHE A 132 5.65 6.57 6.71
C PHE A 132 6.08 6.82 5.26
N MET A 133 7.38 7.00 5.02
CA MET A 133 7.93 7.22 3.68
C MET A 133 7.65 6.04 2.74
N GLY A 134 7.78 4.81 3.25
CA GLY A 134 7.44 3.59 2.52
C GLY A 134 5.97 3.55 2.12
N THR A 135 5.07 3.94 3.02
CA THR A 135 3.63 4.00 2.77
C THR A 135 3.27 5.04 1.72
N VAL A 136 3.83 6.25 1.83
CA VAL A 136 3.60 7.31 0.82
C VAL A 136 4.18 6.90 -0.54
N SER A 137 5.36 6.28 -0.58
CA SER A 137 5.96 5.73 -1.80
C SER A 137 5.05 4.68 -2.45
N LEU A 138 4.44 3.80 -1.63
CA LEU A 138 3.50 2.79 -2.09
C LEU A 138 2.24 3.42 -2.69
N ALA A 139 1.65 4.42 -2.02
CA ALA A 139 0.47 5.14 -2.50
C ALA A 139 0.72 5.76 -3.88
N ARG A 140 1.82 6.52 -4.02
CA ARG A 140 2.19 7.15 -5.30
C ARG A 140 2.40 6.13 -6.41
N LYS A 141 3.08 5.02 -6.10
CA LYS A 141 3.32 3.94 -7.08
C LYS A 141 2.02 3.32 -7.56
N THR A 142 1.05 3.10 -6.67
CA THR A 142 -0.25 2.55 -7.07
C THR A 142 -1.11 3.54 -7.84
N ASP A 143 -0.92 4.84 -7.68
CA ASP A 143 -1.60 5.85 -8.51
C ASP A 143 -1.00 5.94 -9.91
N ALA A 144 0.31 5.75 -10.05
CA ALA A 144 0.96 5.68 -11.36
C ALA A 144 0.55 4.44 -12.16
N LEU A 145 0.32 3.29 -11.50
CA LEU A 145 -0.14 2.06 -12.16
C LEU A 145 -1.53 2.19 -12.81
N ASP A 146 -2.38 3.08 -12.30
CA ASP A 146 -3.71 3.32 -12.88
C ASP A 146 -3.67 4.28 -14.06
N LYS A 147 -2.63 5.11 -14.20
CA LYS A 147 -2.47 6.07 -15.31
C LYS A 147 -1.78 5.47 -16.54
N GLY A 148 -1.11 4.33 -16.38
CA GLY A 148 -0.40 3.63 -17.45
C GLY A 148 -1.16 2.48 -18.09
N ASN A 149 -2.41 2.24 -17.67
CA ASN A 149 -3.38 1.34 -18.33
C ASN A 149 -4.49 2.19 -18.94
#